data_AF-A0A7C0UIK5-F1
#
_entry.id   AF-A0A7C0UIK5-F1
#
_cell.length_a   1.000
_cell.length_b   1.000
_cell.length_c   1.000
_cell.angle_alpha   90.00
_cell.angle_beta   90.00
_cell.angle_gamma   90.00
#
_symmetry.space_group_name_H-M   'P 1'
#
loop_
_entity.id
_entity.type
_entity.pdbx_description
1 polymer ?
#
loop_
_entity_poly.entity_id
_entity_poly.type
_entity_poly.pdbx_seq_one_letter_code
_entity_poly.pdbx_strand_id
1 'polypeptide(L)'
;MNLPAHVNYENWVYEGNTAFFKSVSLTGNIVIKSMSLAEIAVDGFANVTILTEQGQIDIPYIKEFYITKTDYIEIKTNEVVVYGGKGFYARLKLTNPTLAFHGETLITLVTSNKENEITLKNGSLAILGQLNVYARSPNIYVNGEAKFEKMYSLFSLYPRLRSLGHALTIYGIVEFQLTVSDTYIFASNVKCSGLFSRDPPVLPWSEYESIRSMLPWLIVSVVLTVFWYAFFRKDAVYSRNQEVKTHGQ
;
A
#
# COMPACT_ATOMS: atom_id res chain seq x y z
N MET A 1 -17.55 28.67 30.73
CA MET A 1 -16.63 27.52 30.66
C MET A 1 -15.84 27.69 29.37
N ASN A 2 -14.65 28.30 29.46
CA ASN A 2 -13.79 28.53 28.29
C ASN A 2 -13.11 27.21 27.95
N LEU A 3 -13.53 26.58 26.86
CA LEU A 3 -12.73 25.53 26.24
C LEU A 3 -11.43 26.18 25.75
N PRO A 4 -10.25 25.60 26.02
CA PRO A 4 -9.00 26.15 25.53
C PRO A 4 -9.04 26.18 24.00
N ALA A 5 -8.79 27.36 23.43
CA ALA A 5 -8.58 27.52 22.01
C ALA A 5 -7.41 26.62 21.59
N HIS A 6 -7.62 25.84 20.52
CA HIS A 6 -6.71 24.88 19.93
C HIS A 6 -5.23 25.25 20.13
N VAL A 7 -4.61 24.62 21.12
CA VAL A 7 -3.16 24.47 21.18
C VAL A 7 -2.81 23.60 19.96
N ASN A 8 -1.81 24.04 19.17
CA ASN A 8 -1.23 23.33 18.01
C ASN A 8 -0.70 21.94 18.38
N TYR A 9 -1.58 21.03 18.77
CA TYR A 9 -1.26 19.63 18.89
C TYR A 9 -1.39 19.03 17.49
N GLU A 10 -0.24 18.58 16.96
CA GLU A 10 -0.12 17.60 15.88
C GLU A 10 -0.10 18.08 14.41
N ASN A 11 0.73 19.08 14.07
CA ASN A 11 1.03 19.40 12.65
C ASN A 11 1.61 18.20 11.84
N TRP A 12 2.11 17.17 12.52
CA TRP A 12 2.65 15.96 11.87
C TRP A 12 1.56 15.09 11.21
N VAL A 13 0.28 15.28 11.56
CA VAL A 13 -0.85 14.54 10.97
C VAL A 13 -1.39 15.21 9.70
N TYR A 14 -1.21 16.52 9.56
CA TYR A 14 -2.03 17.34 8.64
C TYR A 14 -1.29 17.95 7.44
N GLU A 15 0.00 17.68 7.25
CA GLU A 15 0.78 18.27 6.16
C GLU A 15 1.60 17.21 5.39
N GLY A 16 1.56 17.29 4.05
CA GLY A 16 2.42 16.50 3.16
C GLY A 16 1.81 15.23 2.55
N ASN A 17 2.68 14.33 2.06
CA ASN A 17 2.26 13.08 1.43
C ASN A 17 1.94 12.03 2.51
N THR A 18 0.69 12.00 2.94
CA THR A 18 0.23 11.14 4.05
C THR A 18 -0.76 10.09 3.55
N ALA A 19 -0.67 8.89 4.15
CA ALA A 19 -1.59 7.81 3.89
C ALA A 19 -2.00 7.06 5.17
N PHE A 20 -3.22 6.54 5.16
CA PHE A 20 -3.70 5.57 6.13
C PHE A 20 -4.04 4.27 5.40
N PHE A 21 -3.68 3.13 5.97
CA PHE A 21 -4.07 1.82 5.42
C PHE A 21 -4.22 0.80 6.54
N LYS A 22 -4.93 -0.29 6.26
CA LYS A 22 -5.15 -1.35 7.25
C LYS A 22 -3.98 -2.33 7.29
N SER A 23 -3.48 -2.71 6.12
CA SER A 23 -2.32 -3.57 5.97
C SER A 23 -1.62 -3.27 4.65
N VAL A 24 -0.35 -3.64 4.54
CA VAL A 24 0.38 -3.64 3.27
C VAL A 24 1.23 -4.90 3.14
N SER A 25 1.14 -5.55 1.98
CA SER A 25 2.04 -6.63 1.58
C SER A 25 3.03 -6.08 0.57
N LEU A 26 4.32 -6.25 0.85
CA LEU A 26 5.42 -5.76 0.02
C LEU A 26 6.22 -6.95 -0.52
N THR A 27 6.55 -6.90 -1.81
CA THR A 27 7.34 -7.93 -2.49
C THR A 27 8.34 -7.26 -3.43
N GLY A 28 9.60 -7.72 -3.47
CA GLY A 28 10.66 -7.15 -4.29
C GLY A 28 11.90 -6.81 -3.45
N ASN A 29 12.71 -5.84 -3.83
CA ASN A 29 13.87 -5.46 -3.00
C ASN A 29 13.42 -4.49 -1.90
N ILE A 30 13.38 -4.96 -0.65
CA ILE A 30 12.83 -4.21 0.49
C ILE A 30 13.94 -3.91 1.48
N VAL A 31 14.03 -2.65 1.88
CA VAL A 31 14.94 -2.15 2.90
C VAL A 31 14.12 -1.42 3.95
N ILE A 32 14.22 -1.86 5.20
CA ILE A 32 13.52 -1.27 6.33
C ILE A 32 14.57 -0.75 7.31
N LYS A 33 14.44 0.52 7.69
CA LYS A 33 15.36 1.22 8.58
C LYS A 33 14.63 1.57 9.86
N SER A 34 15.19 1.17 11.00
CA SER A 34 14.62 1.46 12.31
C SER A 34 15.73 1.76 13.32
N MET A 35 15.43 2.65 14.26
CA MET A 35 16.30 2.91 15.42
C MET A 35 16.17 1.82 16.48
N SER A 36 15.03 1.12 16.52
CA SER A 36 14.76 0.13 17.56
C SER A 36 13.79 -0.94 17.07
N LEU A 37 14.05 -2.17 17.49
CA LEU A 37 13.14 -3.30 17.39
C LEU A 37 12.77 -3.73 18.80
N ALA A 38 11.49 -4.01 19.01
CA ALA A 38 10.93 -4.60 20.21
C ALA A 38 10.24 -5.91 19.84
N GLU A 39 10.02 -6.77 20.84
CA GLU A 39 9.23 -8.01 20.74
C GLU A 39 9.51 -8.80 19.44
N ILE A 40 10.61 -9.57 19.43
CA ILE A 40 11.02 -10.34 18.26
C ILE A 40 10.59 -11.81 18.41
N ALA A 41 9.50 -12.12 17.74
CA ALA A 41 8.89 -13.42 17.49
C ALA A 41 9.57 -14.26 16.40
N VAL A 42 10.23 -15.38 16.69
CA VAL A 42 10.53 -16.40 15.65
C VAL A 42 9.33 -17.32 15.50
N ASP A 43 8.81 -17.49 14.28
CA ASP A 43 7.71 -18.43 14.04
C ASP A 43 8.26 -19.86 13.92
N GLY A 44 8.20 -20.63 15.01
CA GLY A 44 8.78 -21.97 15.09
C GLY A 44 10.28 -21.97 15.38
N PHE A 45 11.07 -22.61 14.52
CA PHE A 45 12.54 -22.65 14.62
C PHE A 45 13.14 -21.97 13.40
N ALA A 46 14.08 -21.05 13.63
CA ALA A 46 14.87 -20.45 12.55
C ALA A 46 16.33 -20.89 12.63
N ASN A 47 16.94 -21.00 11.45
CA ASN A 47 18.38 -21.13 11.33
C ASN A 47 18.96 -19.73 11.13
N VAL A 48 19.96 -19.39 11.93
CA VAL A 48 20.56 -18.06 11.89
C VAL A 48 22.02 -18.19 11.53
N THR A 49 22.41 -17.46 10.49
CA THR A 49 23.78 -17.30 10.07
C THR A 49 24.24 -15.90 10.47
N ILE A 50 25.22 -15.85 11.36
CA ILE A 50 25.82 -14.62 11.85
C ILE A 50 27.07 -14.36 11.02
N LEU A 51 27.11 -13.22 10.34
CA LEU A 51 28.25 -12.74 9.59
C LEU A 51 28.94 -11.64 10.41
N THR A 52 30.14 -11.95 10.87
CA THR A 52 31.02 -11.03 11.60
C THR A 52 32.29 -10.74 10.78
N GLU A 53 33.05 -9.72 11.17
CA GLU A 53 34.38 -9.48 10.59
C GLU A 53 35.34 -10.67 10.78
N GLN A 54 35.08 -11.51 11.79
CA GLN A 54 35.94 -12.64 12.19
C GLN A 54 35.53 -13.97 11.53
N GLY A 55 34.44 -13.97 10.77
CA GLY A 55 33.93 -15.16 10.07
C GLY A 55 32.42 -15.35 10.20
N GLN A 56 31.96 -16.52 9.75
CA GLN A 56 30.57 -16.94 9.76
C GLN A 56 30.31 -17.92 10.91
N ILE A 57 29.26 -17.68 11.68
CA ILE A 57 28.78 -18.58 12.74
C ILE A 57 27.36 -19.00 12.41
N ASP A 58 27.14 -20.29 12.19
CA ASP A 58 25.82 -20.84 11.96
C ASP A 58 25.25 -21.43 13.25
N ILE A 59 24.07 -20.94 13.64
CA ILE A 59 23.36 -21.38 14.84
C ILE A 59 21.99 -21.92 14.40
N PRO A 60 21.81 -23.25 14.40
CA PRO A 60 20.53 -23.85 14.03
C PRO A 60 19.55 -23.84 15.21
N TYR A 61 18.24 -23.90 14.90
CA TYR A 61 17.15 -24.10 15.87
C TYR A 61 17.03 -23.04 16.96
N ILE A 62 17.08 -21.77 16.58
CA ILE A 62 16.80 -20.65 17.51
C ILE A 62 15.29 -20.55 17.72
N LYS A 63 14.91 -20.44 18.99
CA LYS A 63 13.52 -20.26 19.43
C LYS A 63 13.18 -18.79 19.65
N GLU A 64 14.10 -18.06 20.29
CA GLU A 64 13.90 -16.65 20.62
C GLU A 64 15.17 -15.87 20.36
N PHE A 65 15.01 -14.60 20.03
CA PHE A 65 16.10 -13.70 19.69
C PHE A 65 15.77 -12.32 20.24
N TYR A 66 16.71 -11.71 20.94
CA TYR A 66 16.56 -10.40 21.55
C TYR A 66 17.68 -9.48 21.13
N ILE A 67 17.32 -8.21 20.92
CA ILE A 67 18.29 -7.13 20.68
C ILE A 67 18.20 -6.20 21.88
N THR A 68 19.22 -6.24 22.72
CA THR A 68 19.24 -5.49 23.99
C THR A 68 19.75 -4.07 23.78
N LYS A 69 20.70 -3.88 22.86
CA LYS A 69 21.28 -2.58 22.52
C LYS A 69 21.58 -2.55 21.03
N THR A 70 21.21 -1.47 20.37
CA THR A 70 21.53 -1.19 18.96
C THR A 70 21.38 0.31 18.72
N ASP A 71 22.23 0.88 17.88
CA ASP A 71 22.10 2.29 17.49
C ASP A 71 21.17 2.43 16.29
N TYR A 72 21.34 1.53 15.30
CA TYR A 72 20.60 1.56 14.04
C TYR A 72 20.58 0.18 13.39
N ILE A 73 19.42 -0.21 12.88
CA ILE A 73 19.18 -1.49 12.23
C ILE A 73 18.64 -1.26 10.82
N GLU A 74 19.27 -1.92 9.85
CA GLU A 74 18.78 -2.05 8.49
C GLU A 74 18.36 -3.49 8.22
N ILE A 75 17.09 -3.70 7.90
CA ILE A 75 16.53 -5.01 7.57
C ILE A 75 16.38 -5.10 6.05
N LYS A 76 16.95 -6.14 5.46
CA LYS A 76 16.79 -6.46 4.04
C LYS A 76 15.97 -7.72 3.90
N THR A 77 14.97 -7.70 3.04
CA THR A 77 14.14 -8.88 2.75
C THR A 77 13.53 -8.74 1.35
N ASN A 78 12.98 -9.84 0.85
CA ASN A 78 12.21 -9.83 -0.38
C ASN A 78 10.69 -9.77 -0.17
N GLU A 79 10.23 -10.07 1.05
CA GLU A 79 8.82 -10.11 1.40
C GLU A 79 8.59 -9.62 2.83
N VAL A 80 7.70 -8.65 2.99
CA VAL A 80 7.21 -8.24 4.31
C VAL A 80 5.72 -7.95 4.26
N VAL A 81 5.02 -8.31 5.33
CA VAL A 81 3.65 -7.87 5.57
C VAL A 81 3.64 -6.96 6.80
N VAL A 82 3.07 -5.77 6.65
CA VAL A 82 2.83 -4.83 7.74
C VAL A 82 1.33 -4.82 8.04
N TYR A 83 0.96 -5.13 9.27
CA TYR A 83 -0.44 -5.20 9.69
C TYR A 83 -0.54 -5.02 11.20
N GLY A 84 -1.53 -4.27 11.66
CA GLY A 84 -1.68 -4.03 13.09
C GLY A 84 -0.52 -3.20 13.68
N GLY A 85 -0.47 -3.11 15.00
CA GLY A 85 0.64 -2.50 15.71
C GLY A 85 0.30 -2.19 17.15
N LYS A 86 1.21 -1.51 17.84
CA LYS A 86 1.02 -1.01 19.21
C LYS A 86 1.54 0.42 19.31
N GLY A 87 0.67 1.41 19.06
CA GLY A 87 1.04 2.82 19.13
C GLY A 87 2.14 3.19 18.13
N PHE A 88 3.35 3.52 18.60
CA PHE A 88 4.48 3.87 17.73
C PHE A 88 5.26 2.66 17.19
N TYR A 89 4.83 1.44 17.52
CA TYR A 89 5.46 0.21 17.08
C TYR A 89 4.65 -0.46 15.97
N ALA A 90 5.23 -0.54 14.78
CA ALA A 90 4.66 -1.24 13.64
C ALA A 90 5.03 -2.72 13.69
N ARG A 91 4.02 -3.59 13.56
CA ARG A 91 4.24 -5.03 13.47
C ARG A 91 4.61 -5.40 12.04
N LEU A 92 5.76 -6.05 11.89
CA LEU A 92 6.30 -6.52 10.62
C LEU A 92 6.41 -8.04 10.66
N LYS A 93 5.84 -8.73 9.67
CA LYS A 93 6.09 -10.15 9.42
C LYS A 93 7.04 -10.27 8.24
N LEU A 94 8.29 -10.61 8.53
CA LEU A 94 9.40 -10.69 7.60
C LEU A 94 9.63 -12.15 7.18
N THR A 95 9.97 -12.37 5.90
CA THR A 95 10.36 -13.68 5.38
C THR A 95 11.84 -13.66 4.99
N ASN A 96 12.62 -14.60 5.51
CA ASN A 96 14.06 -14.73 5.29
C ASN A 96 14.85 -13.40 5.38
N PRO A 97 14.71 -12.64 6.48
CA PRO A 97 15.35 -11.33 6.58
C PRO A 97 16.85 -11.42 6.86
N THR A 98 17.59 -10.43 6.36
CA THR A 98 18.96 -10.13 6.77
C THR A 98 18.94 -8.84 7.59
N LEU A 99 19.32 -8.94 8.86
CA LEU A 99 19.45 -7.81 9.78
C LEU A 99 20.90 -7.32 9.75
N ALA A 100 21.13 -6.11 9.27
CA ALA A 100 22.42 -5.44 9.33
C ALA A 100 22.43 -4.46 10.51
N PHE A 101 23.41 -4.61 11.37
CA PHE A 101 23.59 -3.79 12.57
C PHE A 101 24.72 -2.81 12.34
N HIS A 102 24.47 -1.54 12.65
CA HIS A 102 25.50 -0.50 12.57
C HIS A 102 25.81 -0.01 13.98
N GLY A 103 27.09 0.02 14.33
CA GLY A 103 27.56 0.26 15.69
C GLY A 103 27.73 -1.02 16.50
N GLU A 104 27.76 -0.87 17.83
CA GLU A 104 27.87 -1.98 18.76
C GLU A 104 26.48 -2.47 19.17
N THR A 105 26.16 -3.70 18.82
CA THR A 105 24.88 -4.34 19.10
C THR A 105 25.09 -5.54 20.02
N LEU A 106 24.30 -5.60 21.09
CA LEU A 106 24.24 -6.76 21.97
C LEU A 106 23.02 -7.59 21.62
N ILE A 107 23.27 -8.84 21.25
CA ILE A 107 22.26 -9.80 20.82
C ILE A 107 22.26 -10.98 21.78
N THR A 108 21.06 -11.42 22.12
CA THR A 108 20.87 -12.63 22.91
C THR A 108 20.06 -13.64 22.11
N LEU A 109 20.63 -14.83 21.90
CA LEU A 109 20.04 -15.93 21.14
C LEU A 109 19.65 -17.05 22.09
N VAL A 110 18.38 -17.42 22.10
CA VAL A 110 17.88 -18.51 22.92
C VAL A 110 17.67 -19.74 22.05
N THR A 111 18.45 -20.78 22.35
CA THR A 111 18.29 -22.13 21.79
C THR A 111 17.63 -23.05 22.81
N SER A 112 17.25 -24.26 22.43
CA SER A 112 16.57 -25.22 23.32
C SER A 112 17.28 -25.47 24.66
N ASN A 113 18.61 -25.36 24.71
CA ASN A 113 19.41 -25.79 25.86
C ASN A 113 20.32 -24.70 26.44
N LYS A 114 20.49 -23.55 25.75
CA LYS A 114 21.40 -22.47 26.14
C LYS A 114 20.96 -21.13 25.59
N GLU A 115 21.20 -20.10 26.39
CA GLU A 115 21.19 -18.71 25.98
C GLU A 115 22.63 -18.30 25.63
N ASN A 116 22.82 -17.81 24.41
CA ASN A 116 24.10 -17.34 23.92
C ASN A 116 24.01 -15.83 23.71
N GLU A 117 24.77 -15.07 24.50
CA GLU A 117 24.97 -13.65 24.28
C GLU A 117 26.12 -13.43 23.29
N ILE A 118 25.88 -12.62 22.27
CA ILE A 118 26.85 -12.28 21.24
C ILE A 118 26.85 -10.77 21.08
N THR A 119 28.04 -10.18 21.24
CA THR A 119 28.26 -8.77 20.91
C THR A 119 28.74 -8.66 19.47
N LEU A 120 27.97 -7.97 18.64
CA LEU A 120 28.30 -7.69 17.25
C LEU A 120 28.74 -6.24 17.11
N LYS A 121 29.87 -6.02 16.42
CA LYS A 121 30.30 -4.71 15.95
C LYS A 121 30.18 -4.70 14.43
N ASN A 122 29.31 -3.85 13.89
CA ASN A 122 29.05 -3.75 12.44
C ASN A 122 28.80 -5.12 11.76
N GLY A 123 28.03 -5.99 12.40
CA GLY A 123 27.73 -7.34 11.91
C GLY A 123 26.42 -7.42 11.14
N SER A 124 26.18 -8.57 10.50
CA SER A 124 24.86 -8.89 9.95
C SER A 124 24.41 -10.28 10.33
N LEU A 125 23.11 -10.49 10.32
CA LEU A 125 22.46 -11.70 10.80
C LEU A 125 21.41 -12.10 9.76
N ALA A 126 21.68 -13.18 9.02
CA ALA A 126 20.76 -13.75 8.06
C ALA A 126 19.91 -14.81 8.75
N ILE A 127 18.59 -14.66 8.69
CA ILE A 127 17.63 -15.56 9.32
C ILE A 127 16.92 -16.30 8.21
N LEU A 128 17.02 -17.63 8.21
CA LEU A 128 16.23 -18.51 7.35
C LEU A 128 14.97 -18.92 8.10
N GLY A 129 13.84 -18.30 7.76
CA GLY A 129 12.56 -18.49 8.44
C GLY A 129 11.67 -17.24 8.42
N GLN A 130 10.59 -17.28 9.19
CA GLN A 130 9.70 -16.15 9.40
C GLN A 130 10.01 -15.46 10.73
N LEU A 131 10.09 -14.12 10.68
CA LEU A 131 10.36 -13.29 11.83
C LEU A 131 9.25 -12.25 11.99
N ASN A 132 8.60 -12.25 13.16
CA ASN A 132 7.67 -11.21 13.55
C ASN A 132 8.39 -10.21 14.46
N VAL A 133 8.41 -8.93 14.10
CA VAL A 133 9.07 -7.88 14.89
C VAL A 133 8.15 -6.68 15.07
N TYR A 134 8.32 -5.97 16.18
CA TYR A 134 7.75 -4.65 16.37
C TYR A 134 8.82 -3.59 16.18
N ALA A 135 8.78 -2.88 15.06
CA ALA A 135 9.74 -1.82 14.77
C ALA A 135 9.20 -0.46 15.20
N ARG A 136 10.02 0.35 15.88
CA ARG A 136 9.64 1.72 16.25
C ARG A 136 9.81 2.67 15.07
N SER A 137 8.69 3.23 14.62
CA SER A 137 8.62 4.21 13.52
C SER A 137 9.52 3.92 12.30
N PRO A 138 9.44 2.72 11.70
CA PRO A 138 10.35 2.30 10.63
C PRO A 138 10.14 3.13 9.35
N ASN A 139 11.24 3.44 8.67
CA ASN A 139 11.22 3.89 7.29
C ASN A 139 11.36 2.68 6.36
N ILE A 140 10.41 2.50 5.45
CA ILE A 140 10.32 1.37 4.54
C ILE A 140 10.51 1.86 3.12
N TYR A 141 11.49 1.26 2.44
CA TYR A 141 11.71 1.40 1.01
C TYR A 141 11.47 0.05 0.34
N VAL A 142 10.75 0.06 -0.78
CA VAL A 142 10.54 -1.11 -1.64
C VAL A 142 10.72 -0.71 -3.10
N ASN A 143 11.41 -1.57 -3.84
CA ASN A 143 11.40 -1.58 -5.30
C ASN A 143 10.81 -2.91 -5.78
N GLY A 144 9.55 -2.88 -6.22
CA GLY A 144 8.78 -4.07 -6.57
C GLY A 144 7.27 -3.81 -6.54
N GLU A 145 6.53 -4.63 -5.80
CA GLU A 145 5.08 -4.57 -5.68
C GLU A 145 4.67 -4.23 -4.24
N ALA A 146 3.77 -3.26 -4.08
CA ALA A 146 3.17 -2.88 -2.80
C ALA A 146 1.64 -2.97 -2.89
N LYS A 147 1.03 -3.92 -2.17
CA LYS A 147 -0.42 -4.14 -2.11
C LYS A 147 -0.96 -3.61 -0.80
N PHE A 148 -1.66 -2.48 -0.86
CA PHE A 148 -2.29 -1.85 0.28
C PHE A 148 -3.75 -2.28 0.40
N GLU A 149 -4.15 -2.70 1.61
CA GLU A 149 -5.53 -2.95 1.98
C GLU A 149 -6.15 -1.68 2.58
N LYS A 150 -7.28 -1.22 2.01
CA LYS A 150 -8.03 -0.04 2.47
C LYS A 150 -7.17 1.22 2.58
N MET A 151 -6.55 1.62 1.48
CA MET A 151 -5.68 2.80 1.40
C MET A 151 -6.50 4.10 1.32
N TYR A 152 -6.24 5.02 2.24
CA TYR A 152 -6.70 6.41 2.20
C TYR A 152 -5.50 7.31 1.93
N SER A 153 -5.44 7.92 0.75
CA SER A 153 -4.45 8.93 0.40
C SER A 153 -4.98 10.32 0.77
N LEU A 154 -4.19 11.13 1.48
CA LEU A 154 -4.60 12.47 1.91
C LEU A 154 -3.72 13.57 1.31
N PHE A 155 -4.19 14.82 1.40
CA PHE A 155 -3.47 16.03 1.00
C PHE A 155 -2.85 15.93 -0.40
N SER A 156 -1.54 16.16 -0.53
CA SER A 156 -0.81 16.12 -1.80
C SER A 156 -0.71 14.72 -2.43
N LEU A 157 -0.93 13.66 -1.66
CA LEU A 157 -0.95 12.29 -2.17
C LEU A 157 -2.28 11.95 -2.87
N TYR A 158 -3.38 12.59 -2.46
CA TYR A 158 -4.72 12.29 -2.97
C TYR A 158 -4.88 12.50 -4.49
N PRO A 159 -4.46 13.64 -5.09
CA PRO A 159 -4.59 13.84 -6.54
C PRO A 159 -3.93 12.75 -7.39
N ARG A 160 -2.88 12.11 -6.84
CA ARG A 160 -2.08 11.09 -7.52
C ARG A 160 -2.64 9.69 -7.37
N LEU A 161 -3.01 9.27 -6.16
CA LEU A 161 -3.48 7.90 -5.89
C LEU A 161 -5.00 7.77 -5.95
N ARG A 162 -5.73 8.86 -5.67
CA ARG A 162 -7.20 8.91 -5.63
C ARG A 162 -7.83 7.75 -4.86
N SER A 163 -7.23 7.34 -3.73
CA SER A 163 -7.70 6.21 -2.94
C SER A 163 -8.33 6.67 -1.64
N LEU A 164 -9.55 6.23 -1.36
CA LEU A 164 -10.33 6.57 -0.16
C LEU A 164 -10.90 5.29 0.47
N GLY A 165 -10.03 4.42 0.96
CA GLY A 165 -10.39 3.13 1.56
C GLY A 165 -10.48 1.98 0.56
N HIS A 166 -9.98 2.17 -0.66
CA HIS A 166 -9.93 1.13 -1.70
C HIS A 166 -8.66 0.28 -1.58
N ALA A 167 -8.68 -0.91 -2.20
CA ALA A 167 -7.45 -1.66 -2.39
C ALA A 167 -6.59 -0.95 -3.45
N LEU A 168 -5.30 -0.80 -3.18
CA LEU A 168 -4.36 -0.13 -4.07
C LEU A 168 -3.10 -0.97 -4.22
N THR A 169 -2.77 -1.31 -5.45
CA THR A 169 -1.51 -1.98 -5.79
C THR A 169 -0.61 -1.00 -6.53
N ILE A 170 0.63 -0.87 -6.08
CA ILE A 170 1.66 -0.03 -6.70
C ILE A 170 2.76 -0.95 -7.20
N TYR A 171 3.06 -0.87 -8.49
CA TYR A 171 4.18 -1.56 -9.14
C TYR A 171 5.29 -0.53 -9.42
N GLY A 172 6.38 -0.60 -8.67
CA GLY A 172 7.54 0.28 -8.82
C GLY A 172 8.19 0.58 -7.47
N ILE A 173 8.59 1.84 -7.27
CA ILE A 173 9.29 2.26 -6.06
C ILE A 173 8.28 2.87 -5.10
N VAL A 174 8.30 2.44 -3.84
CA VAL A 174 7.52 3.04 -2.76
C VAL A 174 8.43 3.25 -1.55
N GLU A 175 8.44 4.46 -1.00
CA GLU A 175 9.14 4.84 0.21
C GLU A 175 8.15 5.51 1.17
N PHE A 176 8.10 5.11 2.43
CA PHE A 176 7.25 5.73 3.43
C PHE A 176 7.75 5.47 4.85
N GLN A 177 7.44 6.40 5.75
CA GLN A 177 7.74 6.27 7.17
C GLN A 177 6.48 5.92 7.94
N LEU A 178 6.49 4.80 8.65
CA LEU A 178 5.42 4.46 9.58
C LEU A 178 5.58 5.29 10.84
N THR A 179 4.56 6.05 11.22
CA THR A 179 4.62 6.87 12.46
C THR A 179 3.82 6.22 13.59
N VAL A 180 2.60 5.79 13.28
CA VAL A 180 1.67 5.17 14.25
C VAL A 180 1.05 3.94 13.59
N SER A 181 0.90 2.88 14.36
CA SER A 181 0.42 1.57 13.93
C SER A 181 -0.44 0.98 15.04
N ASP A 182 -1.73 0.85 14.77
CA ASP A 182 -2.69 0.11 15.60
C ASP A 182 -3.58 -0.70 14.64
N THR A 183 -4.90 -0.60 14.73
CA THR A 183 -5.81 -1.23 13.74
C THR A 183 -5.62 -0.67 12.34
N TYR A 184 -5.32 0.63 12.25
CA TYR A 184 -4.88 1.31 11.04
C TYR A 184 -3.46 1.82 11.22
N ILE A 185 -2.76 1.88 10.10
CA ILE A 185 -1.37 2.25 10.02
C ILE A 185 -1.29 3.62 9.34
N PHE A 186 -0.58 4.53 10.00
CA PHE A 186 -0.30 5.86 9.50
C PHE A 186 1.10 5.91 8.88
N ALA A 187 1.15 6.29 7.61
CA ALA A 187 2.37 6.50 6.87
C ALA A 187 2.52 7.97 6.47
N SER A 188 3.66 8.55 6.80
CA SER A 188 4.06 9.90 6.41
C SER A 188 5.17 9.85 5.36
N ASN A 189 5.41 11.00 4.71
CA ASN A 189 6.44 11.17 3.70
C ASN A 189 6.37 10.14 2.57
N VAL A 190 5.16 9.73 2.19
CA VAL A 190 4.93 8.72 1.17
C VAL A 190 5.42 9.23 -0.18
N LYS A 191 6.36 8.51 -0.78
CA LYS A 191 6.83 8.71 -2.14
C LYS A 191 6.59 7.42 -2.90
N CYS A 192 5.96 7.53 -4.05
CA CYS A 192 5.74 6.40 -4.92
C CYS A 192 6.12 6.76 -6.36
N SER A 193 6.47 5.79 -7.18
CA SER A 193 6.64 5.94 -8.62
C SER A 193 6.41 4.59 -9.29
N GLY A 194 5.88 4.63 -10.52
CA GLY A 194 5.52 3.43 -11.28
C GLY A 194 4.04 3.39 -11.65
N LEU A 195 3.51 2.18 -11.81
CA LEU A 195 2.15 1.91 -12.24
C LEU A 195 1.25 1.69 -11.03
N PHE A 196 0.03 2.22 -11.08
CA PHE A 196 -0.96 2.13 -10.00
C PHE A 196 -2.18 1.36 -10.51
N SER A 197 -2.61 0.37 -9.74
CA SER A 197 -3.87 -0.35 -9.96
C SER A 197 -4.73 -0.23 -8.71
N ARG A 198 -6.02 0.04 -8.90
CA ARG A 198 -6.96 0.29 -7.79
C ARG A 198 -8.20 -0.56 -8.00
N ASP A 199 -8.70 -1.14 -6.91
CA ASP A 199 -9.94 -1.89 -6.89
C ASP A 199 -10.90 -1.31 -5.81
N PRO A 200 -12.06 -0.74 -6.21
CA PRO A 200 -12.55 -0.55 -7.59
C PRO A 200 -11.75 0.53 -8.37
N PRO A 201 -11.78 0.55 -9.71
CA PRO A 201 -11.11 1.58 -10.53
C PRO A 201 -11.72 2.98 -10.30
N VAL A 202 -10.95 4.05 -10.57
CA VAL A 202 -11.34 5.46 -10.31
C VAL A 202 -12.67 5.80 -10.96
N LEU A 203 -12.85 5.37 -12.20
CA LEU A 203 -14.13 5.39 -12.88
C LEU A 203 -14.64 3.94 -12.86
N PRO A 204 -15.70 3.64 -12.09
CA PRO A 204 -16.33 2.32 -12.13
C PRO A 204 -17.10 2.09 -13.45
N TRP A 205 -17.19 3.12 -14.29
CA TRP A 205 -17.86 3.10 -15.58
C TRP A 205 -17.03 2.40 -16.65
N SER A 206 -17.58 1.37 -17.27
CA SER A 206 -17.04 0.76 -18.49
C SER A 206 -17.65 1.45 -19.71
N GLU A 207 -16.85 2.19 -20.47
CA GLU A 207 -17.28 2.84 -21.71
C GLU A 207 -17.78 1.82 -22.73
N TYR A 208 -17.10 0.68 -22.84
CA TYR A 208 -17.46 -0.38 -23.78
C TYR A 208 -18.84 -0.98 -23.47
N GLU A 209 -19.09 -1.37 -22.21
CA GLU A 209 -20.39 -1.93 -21.82
C GLU A 209 -21.50 -0.88 -21.97
N SER A 210 -21.19 0.38 -21.70
CA SER A 210 -22.15 1.46 -21.85
C SER A 210 -22.51 1.71 -23.31
N ILE A 211 -21.53 1.79 -24.21
CA ILE A 211 -21.76 1.91 -25.66
C ILE A 211 -22.52 0.68 -26.18
N ARG A 212 -22.12 -0.52 -25.75
CA ARG A 212 -22.79 -1.78 -26.12
C ARG A 212 -24.26 -1.78 -25.69
N SER A 213 -24.55 -1.32 -24.48
CA SER A 213 -25.92 -1.22 -23.98
C SER A 213 -26.76 -0.14 -24.67
N MET A 214 -26.11 0.94 -25.14
CA MET A 214 -26.76 2.06 -25.84
C MET A 214 -27.03 1.76 -27.32
N LEU A 215 -26.22 0.91 -27.97
CA LEU A 215 -26.32 0.61 -29.40
C LEU A 215 -27.73 0.20 -29.87
N PRO A 216 -28.46 -0.73 -29.20
CA PRO A 216 -29.81 -1.09 -29.61
C PRO A 216 -30.79 0.10 -29.58
N TRP A 217 -30.72 0.94 -28.55
CA TRP A 217 -31.58 2.12 -28.39
C TRP A 217 -31.26 3.19 -29.43
N LEU A 218 -29.98 3.32 -29.80
CA LEU A 218 -29.53 4.22 -30.85
C LEU A 218 -30.11 3.78 -32.21
N ILE A 219 -30.08 2.47 -32.53
CA ILE A 219 -30.70 1.92 -33.74
C ILE A 219 -32.21 2.20 -33.76
N VAL A 220 -32.92 1.93 -32.65
CA VAL A 220 -34.37 2.20 -32.54
C VAL A 220 -34.66 3.69 -32.75
N SER A 221 -33.87 4.57 -32.15
CA SER A 221 -34.02 6.03 -32.29
C SER A 221 -33.81 6.49 -33.73
N VAL A 222 -32.81 5.95 -34.44
CA VAL A 222 -32.57 6.25 -35.86
C VAL A 222 -33.75 5.79 -36.71
N VAL A 223 -34.24 4.56 -36.52
CA VAL A 223 -35.38 4.02 -37.27
C VAL A 223 -36.62 4.87 -37.04
N LEU A 224 -36.94 5.23 -35.80
CA LEU A 224 -38.07 6.09 -35.46
C LEU A 224 -37.95 7.47 -36.10
N THR A 225 -36.76 8.07 -36.09
CA THR A 225 -36.52 9.40 -36.67
C THR A 225 -36.67 9.38 -38.19
N VAL A 226 -36.14 8.34 -38.86
CA VAL A 226 -36.30 8.15 -40.31
C VAL A 226 -37.77 7.88 -40.68
N PHE A 227 -38.46 7.04 -39.90
CA PHE A 227 -39.89 6.76 -40.11
C PHE A 227 -40.73 8.02 -39.96
N TRP A 228 -40.51 8.78 -38.88
CA TRP A 228 -41.17 10.06 -38.64
C TRP A 228 -40.93 11.04 -39.79
N TYR A 229 -39.67 11.22 -40.20
CA TYR A 229 -39.33 12.11 -41.30
C TYR A 229 -39.98 11.68 -42.62
N ALA A 230 -40.00 10.38 -42.94
CA ALA A 230 -40.60 9.86 -44.16
C ALA A 230 -42.14 9.98 -44.18
N PHE A 231 -42.79 9.79 -43.03
CA PHE A 231 -44.24 9.86 -42.90
C PHE A 231 -44.73 11.32 -42.97
N PHE A 232 -44.21 12.20 -42.13
CA PHE A 232 -44.66 13.60 -42.08
C PHE A 232 -44.21 14.44 -43.28
N ARG A 233 -43.12 14.09 -43.97
CA ARG A 233 -42.76 14.74 -45.24
C ARG A 233 -43.74 14.41 -46.36
N LYS A 234 -44.34 13.22 -46.36
CA LYS A 234 -45.37 12.85 -47.35
C LYS A 234 -46.67 13.60 -47.11
N ASP A 235 -47.10 13.75 -45.86
CA ASP A 235 -48.32 14.49 -45.51
C ASP A 235 -48.19 15.99 -45.84
N ALA A 236 -47.01 16.58 -45.63
CA ALA A 236 -46.75 17.98 -46.00
C ALA A 236 -46.75 18.22 -47.54
N VAL A 237 -46.28 17.25 -48.33
CA VAL A 237 -46.30 17.33 -49.81
C VAL A 237 -47.70 17.04 -50.35
N TYR A 238 -48.44 16.10 -49.76
CA TYR A 238 -49.80 15.77 -50.17
C TYR A 238 -50.78 16.92 -49.90
N SER A 239 -50.68 17.57 -48.73
CA SER A 239 -51.51 18.74 -48.38
C SER A 239 -51.27 19.92 -49.32
N ARG A 240 -50.00 20.20 -49.67
CA ARG A 240 -49.63 21.27 -50.62
C ARG A 240 -50.18 21.01 -52.04
N ASN A 241 -50.26 19.75 -52.48
CA ASN A 241 -50.82 19.40 -53.78
C ASN A 241 -52.36 19.44 -53.85
N GLN A 242 -53.05 19.34 -52.71
CA GLN A 242 -54.51 19.51 -52.64
C GLN A 242 -54.93 21.00 -52.62
N GLU A 243 -54.17 21.89 -51.97
CA GLU A 243 -54.40 23.35 -52.03
C GLU A 243 -54.26 23.90 -53.46
N VAL A 244 -53.27 23.42 -54.24
CA VAL A 244 -53.07 23.85 -55.63
C VAL A 244 -54.23 23.43 -56.55
N LYS A 245 -54.92 22.32 -56.25
CA LYS A 245 -56.07 21.84 -57.03
C LYS A 245 -57.39 22.51 -56.66
N THR A 246 -57.53 23.04 -55.44
CA THR A 246 -58.75 23.69 -54.95
C THR A 246 -58.84 25.17 -55.32
N HIS A 247 -57.71 25.82 -55.66
CA HIS A 247 -57.68 27.19 -56.19
C HIS A 247 -57.58 27.30 -57.73
N GLY A 248 -57.68 26.16 -58.44
CA GLY A 248 -57.60 26.08 -59.90
C GLY A 248 -58.94 25.79 -60.61
N GLN A 249 -60.07 26.10 -59.98
CA GLN A 249 -61.41 26.09 -60.60
C GLN A 249 -62.04 27.48 -60.48
#